data_AF-A0A8H7CLH9-F1
#
_entry.id   AF-A0A8H7CLH9-F1
#
_cell.length_a   1.000
_cell.length_b   1.000
_cell.length_c   1.000
_cell.angle_alpha   90.00
_cell.angle_beta   90.00
_cell.angle_gamma   90.00
#
_symmetry.space_group_name_H-M   'P 1'
#
loop_
_entity.id
_entity.type
_entity.pdbx_description
1 polymer ?
#
loop_
_entity_poly.entity_id
_entity_poly.type
_entity_poly.pdbx_seq_one_letter_code
_entity_poly.pdbx_strand_id
1 'polypeptide(L)'
;MKRLKIKVIFRERIAVARREAESLKEKIRTMRAATDTSPALESNGQFSGIPLESDPEIFTDFIRALGVQSLEFRDVLSINTDDLVPGADLALPTPIHAFVLVYTTTREYEAGIRAARQKARDEGLGYAGRGEGEPVIWWEQTIRNACGMFAMLHAAANLSPVGHNFIEQDSLFAALIRDALPLEPTERAAALKNSDGIAQIYNQAAHRGTSELLHAGDEVPGHYVCFAQSPKDGHIYELDGGKNGPVDHDEFLRGDRDMLSGGLKLVRDFVGSRMDPAKPHFHLMALVPSDTAGV
;
A
#
# COMPACT_ATOMS: atom_id res chain seq x y z
N MET A 1 -18.00 -40.86 -9.90
CA MET A 1 -16.83 -41.29 -9.10
C MET A 1 -15.48 -40.81 -9.62
N LYS A 2 -15.13 -40.93 -10.91
CA LYS A 2 -13.80 -40.52 -11.44
C LYS A 2 -13.48 -39.01 -11.30
N ARG A 3 -14.43 -38.11 -11.57
CA ARG A 3 -14.24 -36.64 -11.41
C ARG A 3 -13.98 -36.21 -9.95
N LEU A 4 -14.58 -36.89 -8.97
CA LEU A 4 -14.42 -36.57 -7.55
C LEU A 4 -13.03 -36.96 -7.05
N LYS A 5 -12.53 -38.14 -7.47
CA LYS A 5 -11.16 -38.60 -7.13
C LYS A 5 -10.07 -37.69 -7.73
N ILE A 6 -10.27 -37.17 -8.94
CA ILE A 6 -9.32 -36.23 -9.56
C ILE A 6 -9.27 -34.90 -8.78
N LYS A 7 -10.41 -34.36 -8.35
CA LYS A 7 -10.45 -33.14 -7.51
C LYS A 7 -9.73 -33.31 -6.17
N VAL A 8 -9.87 -34.47 -5.52
CA VAL A 8 -9.20 -34.77 -4.24
C VAL A 8 -7.68 -34.85 -4.42
N ILE A 9 -7.20 -35.59 -5.42
CA ILE A 9 -5.76 -35.72 -5.71
C ILE A 9 -5.15 -34.36 -6.07
N PHE A 10 -5.86 -33.53 -6.83
CA PHE A 10 -5.41 -32.18 -7.16
C PHE A 10 -5.31 -31.28 -5.92
N ARG A 11 -6.30 -31.35 -5.01
CA ARG A 11 -6.28 -30.64 -3.71
C ARG A 11 -5.10 -31.07 -2.84
N GLU A 12 -4.83 -32.37 -2.73
CA GLU A 12 -3.71 -32.88 -1.93
C GLU A 12 -2.36 -32.45 -2.50
N ARG A 13 -2.18 -32.49 -3.82
CA ARG A 13 -0.95 -32.02 -4.47
C ARG A 13 -0.72 -30.52 -4.29
N ILE A 14 -1.78 -29.70 -4.35
CA ILE A 14 -1.70 -28.26 -4.04
C ILE A 14 -1.31 -28.05 -2.57
N ALA A 15 -1.90 -28.81 -1.64
CA ALA A 15 -1.58 -28.67 -0.22
C ALA A 15 -0.13 -29.05 0.09
N VAL A 16 0.43 -30.08 -0.56
CA VAL A 16 1.85 -30.43 -0.46
C VAL A 16 2.73 -29.32 -1.02
N ALA A 17 2.45 -28.85 -2.25
CA ALA A 17 3.21 -27.78 -2.88
C ALA A 17 3.18 -26.48 -2.05
N ARG A 18 2.04 -26.14 -1.43
CA ARG A 18 1.94 -25.02 -0.47
C ARG A 18 2.87 -25.22 0.72
N ARG A 19 2.86 -26.39 1.37
CA ARG A 19 3.74 -26.67 2.52
C ARG A 19 5.22 -26.59 2.17
N GLU A 20 5.61 -27.11 1.01
CA GLU A 20 6.99 -27.05 0.53
C GLU A 20 7.41 -25.60 0.22
N ALA A 21 6.53 -24.83 -0.44
CA ALA A 21 6.76 -23.41 -0.68
C ALA A 21 6.91 -22.64 0.63
N GLU A 22 6.02 -22.84 1.60
CA GLU A 22 6.09 -22.18 2.91
C GLU A 22 7.38 -22.55 3.68
N SER A 23 7.81 -23.81 3.65
CA SER A 23 9.08 -24.20 4.26
C SER A 23 10.30 -23.53 3.61
N LEU A 24 10.28 -23.34 2.29
CA LEU A 24 11.37 -22.65 1.59
C LEU A 24 11.36 -21.15 1.88
N LYS A 25 10.17 -20.52 1.90
CA LYS A 25 10.00 -19.12 2.30
C LYS A 25 10.56 -18.86 3.70
N GLU A 26 10.28 -19.74 4.65
CA GLU A 26 10.75 -19.60 6.03
C GLU A 26 12.28 -19.68 6.14
N LYS A 27 12.92 -20.56 5.35
CA LYS A 27 14.38 -20.62 5.26
C LYS A 27 14.97 -19.32 4.69
N ILE A 28 14.37 -18.78 3.64
CA ILE A 28 14.81 -17.50 3.04
C ILE A 28 14.67 -16.36 4.07
N ARG A 29 13.54 -16.29 4.77
CA ARG A 29 13.27 -15.30 5.82
C ARG A 29 14.31 -15.34 6.93
N THR A 30 14.65 -16.54 7.42
CA THR A 30 15.66 -16.73 8.47
C THR A 30 17.04 -16.24 8.04
N MET A 31 17.44 -16.48 6.79
CA MET A 31 18.74 -16.01 6.28
C MET A 31 18.79 -14.48 6.17
N ARG A 32 17.69 -13.81 5.83
CA ARG A 32 17.63 -12.35 5.70
C ARG A 32 17.56 -11.62 7.04
N ALA A 33 16.96 -12.23 8.06
CA ALA A 33 16.99 -11.66 9.41
C ALA A 33 18.43 -11.48 9.96
N ALA A 34 19.42 -12.17 9.38
CA ALA A 34 20.83 -12.08 9.76
C ALA A 34 21.65 -11.03 8.98
N THR A 35 21.07 -10.34 7.98
CA THR A 35 21.76 -9.27 7.24
C THR A 35 21.68 -7.93 7.97
N ASP A 36 22.64 -7.04 7.73
CA ASP A 36 22.63 -5.68 8.26
C ASP A 36 21.37 -4.94 7.77
N THR A 37 20.53 -4.51 8.71
CA THR A 37 19.27 -3.80 8.45
C THR A 37 19.39 -2.32 8.83
N SER A 38 20.60 -1.76 8.77
CA SER A 38 20.82 -0.32 8.88
C SER A 38 20.20 0.41 7.68
N PRO A 39 19.49 1.54 7.87
CA PRO A 39 18.90 2.30 6.79
C PRO A 39 19.94 2.75 5.75
N ALA A 40 19.64 2.55 4.46
CA ALA A 40 20.47 3.08 3.39
C ALA A 40 20.38 4.62 3.37
N LEU A 41 21.53 5.28 3.30
CA LEU A 41 21.63 6.74 3.27
C LEU A 41 22.17 7.24 1.91
N GLU A 42 21.62 8.33 1.42
CA GLU A 42 22.19 9.14 0.35
C GLU A 42 23.48 9.84 0.82
N SER A 43 24.23 10.44 -0.12
CA SER A 43 25.50 11.14 0.17
C SER A 43 25.37 12.32 1.15
N ASN A 44 24.15 12.85 1.32
CA ASN A 44 23.81 13.91 2.28
C ASN A 44 23.39 13.37 3.66
N GLY A 45 23.51 12.05 3.89
CA GLY A 45 23.11 11.37 5.12
C GLY A 45 21.61 11.13 5.27
N GLN A 46 20.81 11.39 4.22
CA GLN A 46 19.35 11.22 4.27
C GLN A 46 18.92 9.83 3.81
N PHE A 47 17.83 9.33 4.37
CA PHE A 47 17.29 8.01 4.05
C PHE A 47 16.87 7.85 2.57
N SER A 48 17.27 6.73 1.95
CA SER A 48 16.83 6.26 0.63
C SER A 48 16.22 4.87 0.74
N GLY A 49 15.07 4.65 0.10
CA GLY A 49 14.33 3.40 0.20
C GLY A 49 14.93 2.27 -0.64
N ILE A 50 14.94 1.05 -0.08
CA ILE A 50 15.05 -0.20 -0.86
C ILE A 50 13.64 -0.56 -1.35
N PRO A 51 13.40 -0.78 -2.65
CA PRO A 51 12.08 -1.13 -3.17
C PRO A 51 11.43 -2.30 -2.41
N LEU A 52 10.17 -2.14 -1.99
CA LEU A 52 9.43 -3.20 -1.29
C LEU A 52 8.86 -4.25 -2.24
N GLU A 53 9.10 -5.52 -1.93
CA GLU A 53 8.36 -6.64 -2.51
C GLU A 53 6.86 -6.50 -2.21
N SER A 54 6.02 -6.78 -3.20
CA SER A 54 4.57 -6.68 -3.07
C SER A 54 4.01 -7.91 -2.36
N ASP A 55 4.16 -7.92 -1.04
CA ASP A 55 3.81 -9.04 -0.18
C ASP A 55 2.93 -8.55 0.99
N PRO A 56 1.74 -9.13 1.19
CA PRO A 56 0.80 -8.68 2.22
C PRO A 56 1.34 -8.83 3.64
N GLU A 57 2.22 -9.80 3.93
CA GLU A 57 2.84 -9.94 5.25
C GLU A 57 3.84 -8.82 5.53
N ILE A 58 4.63 -8.42 4.52
CA ILE A 58 5.55 -7.29 4.64
C ILE A 58 4.76 -6.02 4.95
N PHE A 59 3.68 -5.79 4.20
CA PHE A 59 2.84 -4.62 4.34
C PHE A 59 2.11 -4.60 5.70
N THR A 60 1.61 -5.76 6.13
CA THR A 60 0.94 -5.93 7.43
C THR A 60 1.90 -5.69 8.59
N ASP A 61 3.07 -6.31 8.57
CA ASP A 61 4.04 -6.15 9.65
C ASP A 61 4.57 -4.70 9.73
N PHE A 62 4.71 -4.03 8.59
CA PHE A 62 5.08 -2.61 8.55
C PHE A 62 4.04 -1.72 9.25
N ILE A 63 2.75 -1.82 8.91
CA ILE A 63 1.72 -0.98 9.55
C ILE A 63 1.55 -1.33 11.04
N ARG A 64 1.74 -2.60 11.43
CA ARG A 64 1.70 -3.03 12.84
C ARG A 64 2.86 -2.46 13.63
N ALA A 65 4.08 -2.47 13.10
CA ALA A 65 5.23 -1.85 13.72
C ALA A 65 5.08 -0.33 13.89
N LEU A 66 4.29 0.31 13.03
CA LEU A 66 3.91 1.72 13.14
C LEU A 66 2.83 1.99 14.20
N GLY A 67 2.16 0.96 14.73
CA GLY A 67 1.09 1.04 15.74
C GLY A 67 -0.33 0.92 15.20
N VAL A 68 -0.51 0.38 13.99
CA VAL A 68 -1.83 0.02 13.46
C VAL A 68 -2.20 -1.40 13.89
N GLN A 69 -3.32 -1.55 14.59
CA GLN A 69 -3.80 -2.81 15.16
C GLN A 69 -5.05 -3.33 14.46
N SER A 70 -5.34 -4.62 14.63
CA SER A 70 -6.58 -5.28 14.15
C SER A 70 -6.86 -5.16 12.65
N LEU A 71 -5.86 -4.75 11.85
CA LEU A 71 -5.90 -4.69 10.40
C LEU A 71 -4.76 -5.52 9.81
N GLU A 72 -4.94 -5.93 8.57
CA GLU A 72 -3.92 -6.58 7.76
C GLU A 72 -4.16 -6.36 6.27
N PHE A 73 -3.10 -6.50 5.48
CA PHE A 73 -3.19 -6.59 4.04
C PHE A 73 -3.47 -8.02 3.61
N ARG A 74 -4.33 -8.19 2.61
CA ARG A 74 -4.61 -9.47 1.94
C ARG A 74 -4.49 -9.31 0.43
N ASP A 75 -4.00 -10.34 -0.24
CA ASP A 75 -3.97 -10.39 -1.70
C ASP A 75 -5.39 -10.36 -2.26
N VAL A 76 -5.58 -9.57 -3.32
CA VAL A 76 -6.83 -9.51 -4.07
C VAL A 76 -6.67 -10.32 -5.35
N LEU A 77 -7.21 -11.53 -5.35
CA LEU A 77 -6.97 -12.52 -6.40
C LEU A 77 -7.91 -12.39 -7.62
N SER A 78 -8.91 -11.52 -7.55
CA SER A 78 -9.79 -11.20 -8.66
C SER A 78 -10.14 -9.71 -8.66
N ILE A 79 -10.28 -9.14 -9.85
CA ILE A 79 -10.81 -7.77 -10.03
C ILE A 79 -12.30 -7.77 -10.36
N ASN A 80 -12.96 -8.94 -10.35
CA ASN A 80 -14.41 -9.03 -10.49
C ASN A 80 -15.08 -9.01 -9.11
N THR A 81 -16.05 -8.12 -8.93
CA THR A 81 -16.76 -7.96 -7.66
C THR A 81 -17.40 -9.27 -7.18
N ASP A 82 -18.04 -10.03 -8.08
CA ASP A 82 -18.75 -11.28 -7.75
C ASP A 82 -17.85 -12.37 -7.15
N ASP A 83 -16.55 -12.32 -7.40
CA ASP A 83 -15.59 -13.28 -6.83
C ASP A 83 -15.18 -12.93 -5.38
N LEU A 84 -15.36 -11.66 -4.98
CA LEU A 84 -14.87 -11.12 -3.71
C LEU A 84 -15.97 -10.86 -2.67
N VAL A 85 -17.24 -10.98 -3.04
CA VAL A 85 -18.37 -10.78 -2.11
C VAL A 85 -18.37 -11.81 -0.98
N PRO A 86 -18.94 -11.50 0.21
CA PRO A 86 -19.05 -12.45 1.30
C PRO A 86 -19.69 -13.78 0.87
N GLY A 87 -19.01 -14.90 1.16
CA GLY A 87 -19.45 -16.25 0.81
C GLY A 87 -18.94 -16.77 -0.53
N ALA A 88 -18.25 -15.95 -1.33
CA ALA A 88 -17.53 -16.40 -2.52
C ALA A 88 -16.20 -17.10 -2.17
N ASP A 89 -15.65 -17.85 -3.13
CA ASP A 89 -14.39 -18.61 -2.94
C ASP A 89 -13.16 -17.71 -2.70
N LEU A 90 -13.20 -16.46 -3.19
CA LEU A 90 -12.14 -15.46 -3.04
C LEU A 90 -12.58 -14.28 -2.16
N ALA A 91 -13.59 -14.49 -1.30
CA ALA A 91 -14.10 -13.47 -0.40
C ALA A 91 -13.00 -12.88 0.49
N LEU A 92 -13.05 -11.57 0.68
CA LEU A 92 -12.17 -10.84 1.60
C LEU A 92 -12.94 -10.51 2.90
N PRO A 93 -12.25 -10.40 4.05
CA PRO A 93 -12.84 -9.81 5.24
C PRO A 93 -13.36 -8.40 4.94
N THR A 94 -14.52 -8.07 5.52
CA THR A 94 -15.18 -6.77 5.35
C THR A 94 -15.24 -6.04 6.70
N PRO A 95 -15.22 -4.70 6.71
CA PRO A 95 -15.17 -3.82 5.55
C PRO A 95 -13.77 -3.73 4.92
N ILE A 96 -13.69 -3.58 3.59
CA ILE A 96 -12.45 -3.24 2.90
C ILE A 96 -12.18 -1.74 3.05
N HIS A 97 -11.05 -1.37 3.65
CA HIS A 97 -10.71 0.01 3.96
C HIS A 97 -9.99 0.74 2.84
N ALA A 98 -9.07 0.06 2.15
CA ALA A 98 -8.27 0.64 1.08
C ALA A 98 -7.78 -0.46 0.13
N PHE A 99 -7.43 -0.05 -1.09
CA PHE A 99 -6.67 -0.88 -2.01
C PHE A 99 -5.28 -0.29 -2.22
N VAL A 100 -4.27 -1.15 -2.33
CA VAL A 100 -2.92 -0.79 -2.75
C VAL A 100 -2.58 -1.59 -3.99
N LEU A 101 -2.34 -0.87 -5.08
CA LEU A 101 -2.00 -1.43 -6.38
C LEU A 101 -0.53 -1.15 -6.66
N VAL A 102 0.24 -2.17 -7.02
CA VAL A 102 1.51 -1.99 -7.72
C VAL A 102 1.34 -2.36 -9.18
N TYR A 103 1.92 -1.56 -10.06
CA TYR A 103 1.89 -1.82 -11.49
C TYR A 103 3.19 -1.42 -12.18
N THR A 104 3.47 -2.06 -13.30
CA THR A 104 4.61 -1.72 -14.14
C THR A 104 4.38 -0.41 -14.88
N THR A 105 5.30 0.53 -14.74
CA THR A 105 5.34 1.82 -15.44
C THR A 105 6.66 1.97 -16.22
N THR A 106 6.76 3.00 -17.05
CA THR A 106 8.01 3.37 -17.74
C THR A 106 8.65 4.60 -17.09
N ARG A 107 9.95 4.76 -17.31
CA ARG A 107 10.71 5.93 -16.83
C ARG A 107 10.13 7.23 -17.36
N GLU A 108 9.69 7.23 -18.61
CA GLU A 108 9.12 8.40 -19.28
C GLU A 108 7.79 8.80 -18.65
N TYR A 109 6.95 7.82 -18.32
CA TYR A 109 5.67 8.07 -17.64
C TYR A 109 5.88 8.71 -16.27
N GLU A 110 6.75 8.13 -15.44
CA GLU A 110 7.03 8.68 -14.12
C GLU A 110 7.71 10.05 -14.19
N ALA A 111 8.64 10.23 -15.12
CA ALA A 111 9.28 11.53 -15.36
C ALA A 111 8.25 12.57 -15.79
N GLY A 112 7.27 12.18 -16.61
CA GLY A 112 6.13 13.02 -16.99
C GLY A 112 5.28 13.44 -15.79
N ILE A 113 4.95 12.52 -14.88
CA ILE A 113 4.23 12.83 -13.64
C ILE A 113 5.02 13.83 -12.78
N ARG A 114 6.31 13.58 -12.55
CA ARG A 114 7.18 14.46 -11.75
C ARG A 114 7.32 15.85 -12.39
N ALA A 115 7.48 15.92 -13.71
CA ALA A 115 7.55 17.18 -14.45
C ALA A 115 6.23 17.96 -14.40
N ALA A 116 5.09 17.29 -14.53
CA ALA A 116 3.78 17.91 -14.41
C ALA A 116 3.56 18.50 -13.01
N ARG A 117 3.97 17.77 -11.95
CA ARG A 117 3.95 18.27 -10.57
C ARG A 117 4.83 19.49 -10.39
N GLN A 118 6.08 19.44 -10.88
CA GLN A 118 6.99 20.59 -10.78
C GLN A 118 6.42 21.82 -11.50
N LYS A 119 5.92 21.63 -12.73
CA LYS A 119 5.28 22.69 -13.49
C LYS A 119 4.11 23.32 -12.73
N ALA A 120 3.24 22.51 -12.12
CA ALA A 120 2.14 23.02 -11.32
C ALA A 120 2.63 23.89 -10.15
N ARG A 121 3.72 23.51 -9.47
CA ARG A 121 4.33 24.34 -8.42
C ARG A 121 4.85 25.66 -8.96
N ASP A 122 5.60 25.62 -10.07
CA ASP A 122 6.17 26.81 -10.70
C ASP A 122 5.09 27.81 -11.13
N GLU A 123 3.91 27.30 -11.51
CA GLU A 123 2.72 28.09 -11.90
C GLU A 123 1.82 28.49 -10.71
N GLY A 124 2.18 28.14 -9.46
CA GLY A 124 1.37 28.41 -8.27
C GLY A 124 0.09 27.57 -8.16
N LEU A 125 -0.02 26.49 -8.94
CA LEU A 125 -1.11 25.51 -8.97
C LEU A 125 -0.75 24.21 -8.22
N GLY A 126 0.33 24.23 -7.44
CA GLY A 126 0.74 23.11 -6.60
C GLY A 126 -0.32 22.80 -5.54
N TYR A 127 -0.54 21.52 -5.24
CA TYR A 127 -1.37 21.15 -4.10
C TYR A 127 -0.76 21.70 -2.80
N ALA A 128 -1.57 22.38 -2.00
CA ALA A 128 -1.15 23.05 -0.76
C ALA A 128 -2.06 22.69 0.44
N GLY A 129 -2.91 21.67 0.28
CA GLY A 129 -3.90 21.30 1.27
C GLY A 129 -3.27 20.81 2.58
N ARG A 130 -3.81 21.29 3.70
CA ARG A 130 -3.31 21.01 5.06
C ARG A 130 -4.37 21.18 6.15
N GLY A 131 -4.15 20.52 7.28
CA GLY A 131 -4.99 20.60 8.46
C GLY A 131 -6.24 19.72 8.40
N GLU A 132 -7.05 19.83 9.44
CA GLU A 132 -8.25 19.00 9.61
C GLU A 132 -9.38 19.31 8.60
N GLY A 133 -9.26 20.35 7.78
CA GLY A 133 -10.24 20.69 6.74
C GLY A 133 -10.12 19.84 5.47
N GLU A 134 -8.97 19.22 5.22
CA GLU A 134 -8.71 18.47 3.97
C GLU A 134 -9.47 17.14 3.95
N PRO A 135 -10.01 16.68 2.80
CA PRO A 135 -10.78 15.44 2.73
C PRO A 135 -9.93 14.21 3.08
N VAL A 136 -8.65 14.23 2.73
CA VAL A 136 -7.68 13.15 2.95
C VAL A 136 -6.33 13.67 3.42
N ILE A 137 -5.58 12.82 4.10
CA ILE A 137 -4.16 13.02 4.38
C ILE A 137 -3.35 12.43 3.23
N TRP A 138 -2.61 13.29 2.54
CA TRP A 138 -1.75 12.93 1.41
C TRP A 138 -0.30 13.34 1.67
N TRP A 139 0.65 12.45 1.40
CA TRP A 139 2.07 12.72 1.46
C TRP A 139 2.67 12.75 0.05
N GLU A 140 3.39 13.83 -0.23
CA GLU A 140 4.27 13.88 -1.39
C GLU A 140 5.41 12.88 -1.23
N GLN A 141 5.65 12.05 -2.25
CA GLN A 141 6.83 11.21 -2.25
C GLN A 141 8.10 12.02 -2.52
N THR A 142 8.97 12.07 -1.53
CA THR A 142 10.29 12.73 -1.56
C THR A 142 11.45 11.77 -1.26
N ILE A 143 11.14 10.49 -1.05
CA ILE A 143 12.12 9.42 -0.81
C ILE A 143 12.10 8.50 -2.03
N ARG A 144 13.27 8.29 -2.63
CA ARG A 144 13.43 7.40 -3.77
C ARG A 144 13.03 5.97 -3.39
N ASN A 145 12.37 5.25 -4.30
CA ASN A 145 11.97 3.84 -4.16
C ASN A 145 11.05 3.52 -2.97
N ALA A 146 10.52 4.53 -2.29
CA ALA A 146 9.67 4.36 -1.12
C ALA A 146 8.15 4.39 -1.43
N CYS A 147 7.73 4.35 -2.69
CA CYS A 147 6.30 4.47 -3.08
C CYS A 147 5.40 3.47 -2.33
N GLY A 148 5.88 2.24 -2.06
CA GLY A 148 5.15 1.27 -1.23
C GLY A 148 4.90 1.75 0.20
N MET A 149 5.86 2.43 0.82
CA MET A 149 5.68 3.08 2.13
C MET A 149 4.59 4.15 2.07
N PHE A 150 4.67 5.05 1.09
CA PHE A 150 3.68 6.11 0.94
C PHE A 150 2.28 5.53 0.71
N ALA A 151 2.14 4.48 -0.08
CA ALA A 151 0.87 3.80 -0.28
C ALA A 151 0.31 3.17 1.01
N MET A 152 1.15 2.56 1.85
CA MET A 152 0.74 2.04 3.16
C MET A 152 0.30 3.16 4.11
N LEU A 153 1.06 4.26 4.18
CA LEU A 153 0.72 5.41 5.01
C LEU A 153 -0.58 6.07 4.54
N HIS A 154 -0.77 6.21 3.23
CA HIS A 154 -2.01 6.68 2.63
C HIS A 154 -3.21 5.80 3.01
N ALA A 155 -3.08 4.48 2.94
CA ALA A 155 -4.13 3.55 3.33
C ALA A 155 -4.48 3.67 4.83
N ALA A 156 -3.47 3.69 5.69
CA ALA A 156 -3.66 3.68 7.14
C ALA A 156 -4.07 5.05 7.71
N ALA A 157 -3.69 6.17 7.08
CA ALA A 157 -4.02 7.51 7.56
C ALA A 157 -5.44 7.95 7.19
N ASN A 158 -6.03 7.33 6.17
CA ASN A 158 -7.35 7.66 5.64
C ASN A 158 -8.37 6.55 5.92
N LEU A 159 -8.20 5.84 7.04
CA LEU A 159 -9.22 4.92 7.53
C LEU A 159 -10.52 5.67 7.83
N SER A 160 -11.66 5.02 7.69
CA SER A 160 -12.95 5.59 8.10
C SER A 160 -12.93 5.98 9.60
N PRO A 161 -13.84 6.83 10.10
CA PRO A 161 -13.87 7.21 11.52
C PRO A 161 -13.89 6.02 12.49
N VAL A 162 -14.57 4.92 12.11
CA VAL A 162 -14.56 3.66 12.87
C VAL A 162 -13.16 3.02 12.86
N GLY A 163 -12.44 3.15 11.75
CA GLY A 163 -11.08 2.63 11.58
C GLY A 163 -9.98 3.45 12.22
N HIS A 164 -10.18 4.73 12.57
CA HIS A 164 -9.19 5.49 13.34
C HIS A 164 -8.93 4.89 14.73
N ASN A 165 -9.86 4.10 15.27
CA ASN A 165 -9.65 3.33 16.51
C ASN A 165 -8.59 2.22 16.37
N PHE A 166 -8.14 1.93 15.15
CA PHE A 166 -7.06 0.96 14.89
C PHE A 166 -5.67 1.56 15.07
N ILE A 167 -5.52 2.88 15.20
CA ILE A 167 -4.21 3.52 15.41
C ILE A 167 -4.00 3.74 16.91
N GLU A 168 -2.98 3.12 17.48
CA GLU A 168 -2.61 3.32 18.88
C GLU A 168 -2.19 4.78 19.13
N GLN A 169 -2.74 5.40 20.18
CA GLN A 169 -2.58 6.85 20.44
C GLN A 169 -1.13 7.28 20.68
N ASP A 170 -0.33 6.43 21.33
CA ASP A 170 1.07 6.69 21.66
C ASP A 170 2.05 6.12 20.62
N SER A 171 1.55 5.70 19.45
CA SER A 171 2.36 5.11 18.40
C SER A 171 3.16 6.13 17.59
N LEU A 172 4.19 5.62 16.89
CA LEU A 172 4.95 6.41 15.92
C LEU A 172 4.04 7.00 14.83
N PHE A 173 3.02 6.25 14.40
CA PHE A 173 2.11 6.71 13.36
C PHE A 173 1.17 7.82 13.84
N ALA A 174 0.60 7.67 15.04
CA ALA A 174 -0.21 8.73 15.64
C ALA A 174 0.60 10.04 15.81
N ALA A 175 1.86 9.92 16.24
CA ALA A 175 2.77 11.06 16.32
C ALA A 175 3.03 11.70 14.96
N LEU A 176 3.35 10.89 13.94
CA LEU A 176 3.54 11.39 12.57
C LEU A 176 2.31 12.13 12.07
N ILE A 177 1.10 11.55 12.20
CA ILE A 177 -0.13 12.17 11.73
C ILE A 177 -0.34 13.52 12.42
N ARG A 178 -0.24 13.56 13.75
CA ARG A 178 -0.42 14.79 14.54
C ARG A 178 0.54 15.90 14.09
N ASP A 179 1.82 15.55 13.90
CA ASP A 179 2.86 16.54 13.61
C ASP A 179 2.84 16.97 12.12
N ALA A 180 2.40 16.08 11.22
CA ALA A 180 2.45 16.30 9.77
C ALA A 180 1.13 16.83 9.17
N LEU A 181 -0.02 16.60 9.82
CA LEU A 181 -1.32 17.09 9.38
C LEU A 181 -1.38 18.61 9.16
N PRO A 182 -0.85 19.48 10.06
CA PRO A 182 -0.93 20.94 9.87
C PRO A 182 0.04 21.49 8.82
N LEU A 183 0.96 20.67 8.30
CA LEU A 183 2.04 21.10 7.40
C LEU A 183 1.60 21.11 5.94
N GLU A 184 2.21 21.97 5.12
CA GLU A 184 2.08 21.90 3.66
C GLU A 184 2.76 20.64 3.11
N PRO A 185 2.40 20.16 1.90
CA PRO A 185 2.81 18.82 1.44
C PRO A 185 4.33 18.57 1.44
N THR A 186 5.14 19.57 1.11
CA THR A 186 6.61 19.42 1.10
C THR A 186 7.18 19.34 2.52
N GLU A 187 6.67 20.13 3.46
CA GLU A 187 7.06 20.08 4.87
C GLU A 187 6.55 18.79 5.55
N ARG A 188 5.33 18.37 5.21
CA ARG A 188 4.73 17.09 5.63
C ARG A 188 5.59 15.90 5.19
N ALA A 189 6.09 15.91 3.96
CA ALA A 189 7.00 14.88 3.47
C ALA A 189 8.37 14.94 4.15
N ALA A 190 8.86 16.13 4.49
CA ALA A 190 10.10 16.28 5.26
C ALA A 190 9.96 15.73 6.69
N ALA A 191 8.82 15.93 7.36
CA ALA A 191 8.55 15.34 8.68
C ALA A 191 8.63 13.80 8.65
N LEU A 192 8.07 13.17 7.60
CA LEU A 192 8.21 11.73 7.37
C LEU A 192 9.68 11.33 7.11
N LYS A 193 10.37 12.06 6.23
CA LYS A 193 11.77 11.78 5.86
C LYS A 193 12.74 11.88 7.04
N ASN A 194 12.45 12.74 8.01
CA ASN A 194 13.27 12.96 9.20
C ASN A 194 12.89 12.03 10.38
N SER A 195 11.99 11.07 10.18
CA SER A 195 11.60 10.13 11.22
C SER A 195 12.50 8.89 11.22
N ASP A 196 13.51 8.88 12.09
CA ASP A 196 14.46 7.75 12.22
C ASP A 196 13.73 6.43 12.54
N GLY A 197 12.71 6.47 13.39
CA GLY A 197 11.92 5.29 13.75
C GLY A 197 11.19 4.69 12.55
N ILE A 198 10.59 5.53 11.70
CA ILE A 198 9.92 5.05 10.48
C ILE A 198 10.95 4.54 9.46
N ALA A 199 12.08 5.22 9.31
CA ALA A 199 13.17 4.76 8.44
C ALA A 199 13.70 3.38 8.85
N GLN A 200 13.84 3.13 10.16
CA GLN A 200 14.23 1.83 10.70
C GLN A 200 13.18 0.74 10.41
N ILE A 201 11.90 1.00 10.68
CA ILE A 201 10.80 0.06 10.42
C ILE A 201 10.71 -0.26 8.92
N TYR A 202 10.81 0.76 8.06
CA TYR A 202 10.78 0.55 6.62
C TYR A 202 11.96 -0.30 6.17
N ASN A 203 13.17 -0.02 6.67
CA ASN A 203 14.35 -0.77 6.25
C ASN A 203 14.25 -2.24 6.69
N GLN A 204 13.73 -2.52 7.89
CA GLN A 204 13.43 -3.89 8.32
C GLN A 204 12.42 -4.57 7.39
N ALA A 205 11.35 -3.87 6.98
CA ALA A 205 10.37 -4.40 6.03
C ALA A 205 10.99 -4.69 4.65
N ALA A 206 11.86 -3.82 4.16
CA ALA A 206 12.50 -3.98 2.86
C ALA A 206 13.48 -5.15 2.77
N HIS A 207 14.04 -5.58 3.91
CA HIS A 207 14.90 -6.77 3.99
C HIS A 207 14.10 -8.08 4.09
N ARG A 208 12.77 -8.04 4.12
CA ARG A 208 11.92 -9.24 4.11
C ARG A 208 11.65 -9.71 2.67
N GLY A 209 10.68 -10.61 2.52
CA GLY A 209 10.30 -11.16 1.23
C GLY A 209 11.15 -12.34 0.78
N THR A 210 10.92 -12.75 -0.47
CA THR A 210 11.48 -13.98 -1.05
C THR A 210 12.23 -13.72 -2.35
N SER A 211 12.00 -12.58 -3.00
CA SER A 211 12.69 -12.10 -4.20
C SER A 211 14.08 -11.54 -3.89
N GLU A 212 15.00 -11.55 -4.85
CA GLU A 212 16.35 -10.98 -4.66
C GLU A 212 16.28 -9.57 -4.07
N LEU A 213 17.09 -9.33 -3.03
CA LEU A 213 17.12 -8.03 -2.37
C LEU A 213 17.76 -7.01 -3.30
N LEU A 214 17.02 -5.93 -3.56
CA LEU A 214 17.51 -4.81 -4.36
C LEU A 214 18.28 -3.82 -3.51
N HIS A 215 19.10 -3.01 -4.15
CA HIS A 215 19.79 -1.89 -3.53
C HIS A 215 18.94 -0.62 -3.62
N ALA A 216 19.15 0.31 -2.69
CA ALA A 216 18.41 1.57 -2.66
C ALA A 216 18.57 2.41 -3.93
N GLY A 217 19.69 2.25 -4.65
CA GLY A 217 19.98 2.91 -5.92
C GLY A 217 19.45 2.19 -7.16
N ASP A 218 18.87 1.00 -7.02
CA ASP A 218 18.34 0.26 -8.15
C ASP A 218 17.12 0.97 -8.74
N GLU A 219 16.90 0.73 -10.03
CA GLU A 219 15.72 1.21 -10.72
C GLU A 219 14.74 0.05 -10.90
N VAL A 220 13.54 0.22 -10.37
CA VAL A 220 12.45 -0.75 -10.50
C VAL A 220 11.35 -0.16 -11.38
N PRO A 221 10.72 -0.97 -12.24
CA PRO A 221 9.62 -0.50 -13.06
C PRO A 221 8.28 -0.49 -12.31
N GLY A 222 8.23 -0.99 -11.06
CA GLY A 222 7.00 -1.05 -10.27
C GLY A 222 6.72 0.26 -9.53
N HIS A 223 5.49 0.76 -9.65
CA HIS A 223 5.01 1.93 -8.90
C HIS A 223 3.76 1.58 -8.10
N TYR A 224 3.73 2.02 -6.84
CA TYR A 224 2.61 1.79 -5.92
C TYR A 224 1.68 3.00 -5.88
N VAL A 225 0.38 2.73 -5.88
CA VAL A 225 -0.69 3.71 -5.66
C VAL A 225 -1.71 3.16 -4.68
N CYS A 226 -2.23 4.03 -3.81
CA CYS A 226 -3.32 3.69 -2.89
C CYS A 226 -4.66 4.19 -3.45
N PHE A 227 -5.75 3.49 -3.19
CA PHE A 227 -7.11 4.00 -3.32
C PHE A 227 -7.77 3.88 -1.96
N ALA A 228 -8.31 4.98 -1.44
CA ALA A 228 -8.93 5.01 -0.12
C ALA A 228 -10.17 5.91 -0.12
N GLN A 229 -11.15 5.55 0.70
CA GLN A 229 -12.30 6.40 0.97
C GLN A 229 -11.89 7.50 1.95
N SER A 230 -12.26 8.74 1.66
CA SER A 230 -12.16 9.84 2.60
C SER A 230 -13.10 9.62 3.79
N PRO A 231 -12.61 9.69 5.03
CA PRO A 231 -13.46 9.60 6.21
C PRO A 231 -14.39 10.82 6.40
N LYS A 232 -14.16 11.91 5.67
CA LYS A 232 -14.84 13.19 5.87
C LYS A 232 -16.01 13.41 4.92
N ASP A 233 -15.80 13.11 3.65
CA ASP A 233 -16.81 13.29 2.60
C ASP A 233 -17.27 11.99 1.97
N GLY A 234 -16.61 10.84 2.22
CA GLY A 234 -16.98 9.55 1.67
C GLY A 234 -16.62 9.35 0.19
N HIS A 235 -15.93 10.29 -0.45
CA HIS A 235 -15.39 10.15 -1.80
C HIS A 235 -14.20 9.19 -1.81
N ILE A 236 -13.91 8.57 -2.96
CA ILE A 236 -12.73 7.72 -3.14
C ILE A 236 -11.63 8.51 -3.85
N TYR A 237 -10.45 8.51 -3.25
CA TYR A 237 -9.28 9.23 -3.73
C TYR A 237 -8.18 8.26 -4.20
N GLU A 238 -7.49 8.65 -5.28
CA GLU A 238 -6.22 8.05 -5.70
C GLU A 238 -5.03 8.72 -5.00
N LEU A 239 -4.42 7.89 -4.17
CA LEU A 239 -3.31 8.02 -3.23
C LEU A 239 -1.90 8.00 -3.82
N ASP A 240 -1.55 8.77 -4.86
CA ASP A 240 -0.22 8.71 -5.50
C ASP A 240 0.71 9.86 -5.06
N GLY A 241 1.79 9.54 -4.33
CA GLY A 241 2.77 10.53 -3.85
C GLY A 241 3.60 11.17 -4.96
N GLY A 242 3.62 10.60 -6.17
CA GLY A 242 4.28 11.18 -7.35
C GLY A 242 3.51 12.35 -7.96
N LYS A 243 2.19 12.41 -7.77
CA LYS A 243 1.29 13.42 -8.39
C LYS A 243 1.29 14.76 -7.65
N ASN A 244 0.58 15.74 -8.22
CA ASN A 244 0.32 17.04 -7.62
C ASN A 244 -0.88 17.01 -6.65
N GLY A 245 -0.81 16.16 -5.62
CA GLY A 245 -1.88 15.99 -4.63
C GLY A 245 -2.82 14.80 -4.89
N PRO A 246 -3.81 14.60 -4.00
CA PRO A 246 -4.80 13.54 -4.12
C PRO A 246 -5.72 13.78 -5.33
N VAL A 247 -6.14 12.71 -6.00
CA VAL A 247 -7.10 12.80 -7.13
C VAL A 247 -8.44 12.23 -6.70
N ASP A 248 -9.46 13.08 -6.65
CA ASP A 248 -10.85 12.66 -6.48
C ASP A 248 -11.35 12.01 -7.78
N HIS A 249 -11.98 10.85 -7.67
CA HIS A 249 -12.55 10.13 -8.82
C HIS A 249 -14.06 10.33 -8.97
N ASP A 250 -14.66 11.26 -8.22
CA ASP A 250 -16.10 11.55 -8.19
C ASP A 250 -16.97 10.31 -7.84
N GLU A 251 -16.36 9.29 -7.24
CA GLU A 251 -17.02 8.07 -6.77
C GLU A 251 -17.24 8.15 -5.26
N PHE A 252 -18.47 7.89 -4.81
CA PHE A 252 -18.89 8.12 -3.43
C PHE A 252 -19.42 6.83 -2.79
N LEU A 253 -18.90 6.49 -1.62
CA LEU A 253 -19.40 5.39 -0.79
C LEU A 253 -20.33 5.93 0.32
N ARG A 254 -21.57 5.44 0.37
CA ARG A 254 -22.62 5.82 1.35
C ARG A 254 -22.97 4.64 2.23
N GLY A 255 -23.25 4.91 3.50
CA GLY A 255 -23.84 3.94 4.42
C GLY A 255 -22.84 2.86 4.84
N ASP A 256 -23.26 1.61 4.71
CA ASP A 256 -22.50 0.39 5.00
C ASP A 256 -21.62 -0.08 3.84
N ARG A 257 -21.55 0.68 2.74
CA ARG A 257 -20.70 0.38 1.60
C ARG A 257 -19.24 0.63 1.91
N ASP A 258 -18.39 -0.28 1.46
CA ASP A 258 -16.94 -0.21 1.60
C ASP A 258 -16.25 -0.12 0.22
N MET A 259 -14.92 -0.23 0.20
CA MET A 259 -14.13 -0.13 -1.02
C MET A 259 -14.47 -1.20 -2.07
N LEU A 260 -15.09 -2.33 -1.70
CA LEU A 260 -15.51 -3.33 -2.69
C LEU A 260 -16.58 -2.78 -3.64
N SER A 261 -17.47 -1.91 -3.13
CA SER A 261 -18.64 -1.42 -3.86
C SER A 261 -18.32 -0.37 -4.93
N GLY A 262 -17.20 0.37 -4.78
CA GLY A 262 -16.81 1.45 -5.70
C GLY A 262 -15.31 1.49 -6.00
N GLY A 263 -14.46 1.24 -5.00
CA GLY A 263 -13.00 1.24 -5.15
C GLY A 263 -12.49 0.21 -6.15
N LEU A 264 -13.06 -1.00 -6.16
CA LEU A 264 -12.64 -2.03 -7.11
C LEU A 264 -12.96 -1.66 -8.57
N LYS A 265 -14.04 -0.90 -8.81
CA LYS A 265 -14.33 -0.35 -10.13
C LYS A 265 -13.23 0.62 -10.57
N LEU A 266 -12.80 1.53 -9.69
CA LEU A 266 -11.71 2.47 -10.01
C LEU A 266 -10.39 1.74 -10.28
N VAL A 267 -10.07 0.70 -9.50
CA VAL A 267 -8.89 -0.13 -9.76
C VAL A 267 -8.97 -0.81 -11.14
N ARG A 268 -10.14 -1.36 -11.51
CA ARG A 268 -10.34 -1.93 -12.86
C ARG A 268 -10.17 -0.89 -13.95
N ASP A 269 -10.77 0.28 -13.80
CA ASP A 269 -10.68 1.37 -14.78
C ASP A 269 -9.22 1.86 -14.90
N PHE A 270 -8.49 1.93 -13.78
CA PHE A 270 -7.06 2.25 -13.75
C PHE A 270 -6.22 1.22 -14.51
N VAL A 271 -6.41 -0.07 -14.22
CA VAL A 271 -5.72 -1.18 -14.90
C VAL A 271 -6.05 -1.17 -16.40
N GLY A 272 -7.33 -1.09 -16.76
CA GLY A 272 -7.77 -1.12 -18.16
C GLY A 272 -7.34 0.08 -18.99
N SER A 273 -7.14 1.25 -18.37
CA SER A 273 -6.71 2.48 -19.07
C SER A 273 -5.20 2.62 -19.21
N ARG A 274 -4.41 1.94 -18.36
CA ARG A 274 -2.95 2.17 -18.27
C ARG A 274 -2.11 0.95 -18.61
N MET A 275 -2.68 -0.25 -18.63
CA MET A 275 -1.93 -1.48 -18.81
C MET A 275 -2.33 -2.17 -20.10
N ASP A 276 -1.37 -2.90 -20.68
CA ASP A 276 -1.63 -3.79 -21.79
C ASP A 276 -2.57 -4.92 -21.33
N PRO A 277 -3.81 -5.02 -21.87
CA PRO A 277 -4.73 -6.08 -21.51
C PRO A 277 -4.20 -7.49 -21.80
N ALA A 278 -3.23 -7.64 -22.70
CA ALA A 278 -2.59 -8.91 -23.02
C ALA A 278 -1.50 -9.32 -22.01
N LYS A 279 -0.97 -8.36 -21.24
CA LYS A 279 0.11 -8.57 -20.25
C LYS A 279 -0.05 -7.65 -19.03
N PRO A 280 -1.15 -7.77 -18.28
CA PRO A 280 -1.32 -6.98 -17.08
C PRO A 280 -0.31 -7.44 -16.02
N HIS A 281 0.75 -6.66 -15.83
CA HIS A 281 1.73 -6.86 -14.77
C HIS A 281 1.38 -5.94 -13.60
N PHE A 282 0.49 -6.42 -12.73
CA PHE A 282 0.12 -5.73 -11.49
C PHE A 282 -0.08 -6.72 -10.35
N HIS A 283 -0.03 -6.21 -9.13
CA HIS A 283 -0.47 -6.90 -7.92
C HIS A 283 -1.34 -5.96 -7.09
N LEU A 284 -2.39 -6.50 -6.48
CA LEU A 284 -3.41 -5.73 -5.76
C LEU A 284 -3.57 -6.33 -4.36
N MET A 285 -3.49 -5.47 -3.35
CA MET A 285 -3.74 -5.82 -1.96
C MET A 285 -4.88 -4.98 -1.39
N ALA A 286 -5.62 -5.54 -0.45
CA ALA A 286 -6.69 -4.89 0.28
C ALA A 286 -6.31 -4.75 1.75
N LEU A 287 -6.52 -3.58 2.36
CA LEU A 287 -6.44 -3.39 3.80
C LEU A 287 -7.80 -3.74 4.42
N VAL A 288 -7.82 -4.75 5.28
CA VAL A 288 -9.03 -5.38 5.84
C VAL A 288 -8.86 -5.66 7.34
N PRO A 289 -9.94 -5.93 8.09
CA PRO A 289 -9.84 -6.43 9.46
C PRO A 289 -9.04 -7.73 9.54
N SER A 290 -8.20 -7.86 10.58
CA SER A 290 -7.47 -9.09 10.84
C SER A 290 -8.35 -10.12 11.52
N ASP A 291 -8.21 -11.39 11.13
CA ASP A 291 -8.94 -12.53 11.72
C ASP A 291 -8.58 -12.78 13.21
N THR A 292 -7.59 -12.05 13.74
CA THR A 292 -7.04 -12.20 15.10
C THR A 292 -7.76 -11.42 16.19
N ALA A 293 -8.85 -10.70 15.87
CA ALA A 293 -9.72 -10.10 16.89
C ALA A 293 -10.62 -11.16 17.54
N GLY A 294 -10.06 -12.05 18.36
CA GLY A 294 -10.83 -12.94 19.22
C GLY A 294 -10.29 -14.36 19.37
N VAL A 295 -9.26 -14.52 20.21
CA VAL A 295 -9.11 -15.69 21.08
C VAL A 295 -8.78 -15.18 22.49
#